data_AF-B1L4K0-F1
#
_entry.id   AF-B1L4K0-F1
#
_cell.length_a   1.000
_cell.length_b   1.000
_cell.length_c   1.000
_cell.angle_alpha   90.00
_cell.angle_beta   90.00
_cell.angle_gamma   90.00
#
_symmetry.space_group_name_H-M   'P 1'
#
loop_
_entity.id
_entity.type
_entity.pdbx_description
1 polymer ?
#
loop_
_entity_poly.entity_id
_entity_poly.type
_entity_poly.pdbx_seq_one_letter_code
_entity_poly.pdbx_strand_id
1 'polypeptide(L)'
;MELLERCSGGKGYVLGYETAAYLRTGYQLPSATFAYVRGKDLDDWLSCLNLRRGEIGDLVLIPVRELPSFELIGGKLVVNIERLRLELLAWLGRGVIDLAALGQALPHGVKDSSE
;
A
#
# COMPACT_ATOMS: atom_id res chain seq x y z
N MET A 1 -9.01 -3.15 -11.08
CA MET A 1 -7.77 -3.38 -11.88
C MET A 1 -7.68 -2.48 -13.10
N GLU A 2 -8.75 -2.31 -13.90
CA GLU A 2 -8.74 -1.43 -15.08
C GLU A 2 -8.34 0.03 -14.78
N LEU A 3 -8.77 0.57 -13.63
CA LEU A 3 -8.36 1.92 -13.20
C LEU A 3 -6.85 2.04 -13.03
N LEU A 4 -6.19 1.04 -12.43
CA LEU A 4 -4.74 1.03 -12.26
C LEU A 4 -4.03 0.98 -13.62
N GLU A 5 -4.52 0.17 -14.56
CA GLU A 5 -3.92 0.11 -15.90
C GLU A 5 -4.05 1.43 -16.64
N ARG A 6 -5.24 2.05 -16.61
CA ARG A 6 -5.48 3.35 -17.24
C ARG A 6 -4.60 4.43 -16.62
N CYS A 7 -4.54 4.50 -15.29
CA CYS A 7 -3.76 5.54 -14.61
C CYS A 7 -2.26 5.27 -14.55
N SER A 8 -1.83 4.04 -14.78
CA SER A 8 -0.40 3.74 -14.90
C SER A 8 0.22 4.53 -16.04
N GLY A 9 -0.47 4.72 -17.16
CA GLY A 9 0.09 5.35 -18.36
C GLY A 9 1.40 4.70 -18.81
N GLY A 10 1.54 3.39 -18.62
CA GLY A 10 2.76 2.63 -18.92
C GLY A 10 3.83 2.65 -17.82
N LYS A 11 3.58 3.33 -16.69
CA LYS A 11 4.46 3.28 -15.51
C LYS A 11 4.32 1.94 -14.80
N GLY A 12 5.44 1.38 -14.37
CA GLY A 12 5.45 0.11 -13.63
C GLY A 12 4.81 0.24 -12.25
N TYR A 13 4.01 -0.77 -11.89
CA TYR A 13 3.48 -0.97 -10.55
C TYR A 13 3.43 -2.46 -10.24
N VAL A 14 3.44 -2.80 -8.95
CA VAL A 14 3.32 -4.19 -8.49
C VAL A 14 2.19 -4.28 -7.47
N LEU A 15 1.28 -5.23 -7.64
CA LEU A 15 0.16 -5.42 -6.72
C LEU A 15 0.63 -6.10 -5.43
N GLY A 16 0.04 -5.66 -4.33
CA GLY A 16 0.19 -6.27 -3.01
C GLY A 16 -0.60 -7.56 -2.87
N TYR A 17 -0.42 -8.20 -1.71
CA TYR A 17 -0.75 -9.61 -1.56
C TYR A 17 -2.23 -9.92 -1.39
N GLU A 18 -3.05 -9.01 -0.85
CA GLU A 18 -4.50 -9.27 -0.76
C GLU A 18 -5.11 -9.43 -2.16
N THR A 19 -4.68 -8.57 -3.09
CA THR A 19 -5.02 -8.68 -4.52
C THR A 19 -4.42 -9.95 -5.14
N ALA A 20 -3.20 -10.32 -4.74
CA ALA A 20 -2.56 -11.57 -5.17
C ALA A 20 -3.35 -12.83 -4.78
N ALA A 21 -3.86 -12.87 -3.54
CA ALA A 21 -4.61 -13.98 -2.99
C ALA A 21 -5.93 -14.17 -3.74
N TYR A 22 -6.62 -13.06 -4.02
CA TYR A 22 -7.81 -13.07 -4.88
C TYR A 22 -7.51 -13.58 -6.28
N LEU A 23 -6.48 -13.03 -6.95
CA LEU A 23 -6.11 -13.43 -8.31
C LEU A 23 -5.77 -14.93 -8.43
N ARG A 24 -5.25 -15.57 -7.37
CA ARG A 24 -4.93 -17.01 -7.36
C ARG A 24 -6.13 -17.91 -7.07
N THR A 25 -7.06 -17.48 -6.20
CA THR A 25 -8.05 -18.38 -5.59
C THR A 25 -9.49 -18.07 -5.98
N GLY A 26 -9.77 -16.84 -6.39
CA GLY A 26 -11.14 -16.35 -6.65
C GLY A 26 -12.05 -16.33 -5.42
N TYR A 27 -11.54 -16.61 -4.22
CA TYR A 27 -12.37 -16.90 -3.04
C TYR A 27 -13.00 -15.65 -2.41
N GLN A 28 -12.27 -14.52 -2.38
CA GLN A 28 -12.78 -13.26 -1.84
C GLN A 28 -12.20 -12.05 -2.57
N LEU A 29 -13.02 -11.03 -2.80
CA LEU A 29 -12.56 -9.75 -3.32
C LEU A 29 -11.75 -9.02 -2.22
N PRO A 30 -10.58 -8.44 -2.53
CA PRO A 30 -9.83 -7.67 -1.55
C PRO A 30 -10.64 -6.45 -1.09
N SER A 31 -10.64 -6.20 0.22
CA SER A 31 -11.26 -5.02 0.83
C SER A 31 -10.53 -3.73 0.47
N ALA A 32 -9.20 -3.82 0.28
CA ALA A 32 -8.39 -2.78 -0.32
C ALA A 32 -7.41 -3.37 -1.34
N THR A 33 -7.19 -2.65 -2.44
CA THR A 33 -6.15 -3.00 -3.41
C THR A 33 -4.87 -2.27 -3.04
N PHE A 34 -3.78 -3.00 -2.82
CA PHE A 34 -2.48 -2.40 -2.56
C PHE A 34 -1.65 -2.37 -3.85
N ALA A 35 -1.01 -1.25 -4.15
CA ALA A 35 -0.12 -1.13 -5.30
C ALA A 35 1.18 -0.41 -4.93
N TYR A 36 2.30 -1.09 -5.13
CA TYR A 36 3.63 -0.51 -5.05
C TYR A 36 3.90 0.32 -6.30
N VAL A 37 4.20 1.59 -6.11
CA VAL A 37 4.54 2.55 -7.17
C VAL A 37 5.84 3.24 -6.85
N ARG A 38 6.60 3.66 -7.86
CA ARG A 38 7.82 4.43 -7.58
C ARG A 38 7.44 5.80 -7.04
N GLY A 39 8.16 6.27 -6.01
CA GLY A 39 7.88 7.55 -5.37
C GLY A 39 7.93 8.74 -6.34
N LYS A 40 8.85 8.70 -7.32
CA LYS A 40 8.94 9.71 -8.40
C LYS A 40 7.71 9.79 -9.30
N ASP A 41 6.94 8.70 -9.38
CA ASP A 41 5.76 8.57 -10.24
C ASP A 41 4.48 8.87 -9.45
N LEU A 42 4.56 9.07 -8.13
CA LEU A 42 3.40 9.12 -7.22
C LEU A 42 2.46 10.28 -7.53
N ASP A 43 2.98 11.48 -7.79
CA ASP A 43 2.15 12.65 -8.07
C ASP A 43 1.36 12.50 -9.37
N ASP A 44 1.95 11.85 -10.38
CA ASP A 44 1.25 11.53 -11.62
C ASP A 44 0.13 10.51 -11.37
N TRP A 45 0.39 9.50 -10.55
CA TRP A 45 -0.62 8.51 -10.16
C TRP A 45 -1.79 9.17 -9.43
N LEU A 46 -1.50 10.02 -8.45
CA LEU A 46 -2.51 10.74 -7.68
C LEU A 46 -3.31 11.73 -8.54
N SER A 47 -2.62 12.43 -9.46
CA SER A 47 -3.25 13.35 -10.42
C SER A 47 -4.22 12.62 -11.33
N CYS A 48 -3.85 11.44 -11.87
CA CYS A 48 -4.78 10.64 -12.68
C CYS A 48 -5.96 10.11 -11.89
N LEU A 49 -5.71 9.66 -10.65
CA LEU A 49 -6.77 9.21 -9.76
C LEU A 49 -7.65 10.37 -9.25
N ASN A 50 -7.20 11.61 -9.47
CA ASN A 50 -7.85 12.84 -9.04
C ASN A 50 -7.97 12.93 -7.50
N LEU A 51 -6.96 12.42 -6.77
CA LEU A 51 -6.99 12.26 -5.31
C LEU A 51 -5.95 13.13 -4.60
N ARG A 52 -6.29 13.60 -3.40
CA ARG A 52 -5.32 14.21 -2.48
C ARG A 52 -4.54 13.12 -1.74
N ARG A 53 -3.27 13.38 -1.39
CA ARG A 53 -2.42 12.48 -0.58
C ARG A 53 -3.12 12.17 0.76
N GLY A 54 -3.73 10.99 0.89
CA GLY A 54 -4.35 10.51 2.14
C GLY A 54 -5.80 10.00 2.05
N GLU A 55 -6.48 10.12 0.91
CA GLU A 55 -7.95 9.86 0.82
C GLU A 55 -8.35 8.46 0.37
N ILE A 56 -7.43 7.50 0.22
CA ILE A 56 -7.78 6.25 -0.48
C ILE A 56 -8.15 5.13 0.48
N GLY A 57 -9.46 4.93 0.65
CA GLY A 57 -10.05 3.82 1.41
C GLY A 57 -9.92 2.45 0.71
N ASP A 58 -9.98 2.42 -0.63
CA ASP A 58 -10.09 1.16 -1.40
C ASP A 58 -8.85 0.83 -2.27
N LEU A 59 -7.97 1.80 -2.55
CA LEU A 59 -6.74 1.62 -3.33
C LEU A 59 -5.54 2.28 -2.62
N VAL A 60 -4.72 1.51 -1.95
CA VAL A 60 -3.56 2.04 -1.23
C VAL A 60 -2.34 2.06 -2.14
N LEU A 61 -1.85 3.25 -2.48
CA LEU A 61 -0.58 3.42 -3.17
C LEU A 61 0.57 3.45 -2.17
N ILE A 62 1.50 2.51 -2.31
CA ILE A 62 2.69 2.41 -1.46
C ILE A 62 3.90 2.92 -2.24
N PRO A 63 4.41 4.13 -1.94
CA PRO A 63 5.56 4.66 -2.63
C PRO A 63 6.84 3.91 -2.23
N VAL A 64 7.60 3.46 -3.23
CA VAL A 64 8.89 2.78 -3.05
C VAL A 64 9.97 3.43 -3.92
N ARG A 65 11.24 3.26 -3.55
CA ARG A 65 12.36 3.71 -4.40
C ARG A 65 12.45 2.85 -5.66
N GLU A 66 12.36 1.54 -5.47
CA GLU A 66 12.40 0.53 -6.53
C GLU A 66 11.22 -0.41 -6.38
N LEU A 67 10.69 -0.88 -7.51
CA LEU A 67 9.59 -1.83 -7.49
C LEU A 67 10.07 -3.17 -6.93
N PRO A 68 9.28 -3.80 -6.06
CA PRO A 68 9.65 -5.11 -5.52
C PRO A 68 9.68 -6.16 -6.63
N SER A 69 10.43 -7.22 -6.36
CA SER A 69 10.40 -8.45 -7.15
C SER A 69 8.98 -8.98 -7.27
N PHE A 70 8.60 -9.38 -8.47
CA PHE A 70 7.23 -9.78 -8.80
C PHE A 70 7.18 -11.12 -9.52
N GLU A 71 5.98 -11.68 -9.55
CA GLU A 71 5.57 -12.79 -10.40
C GLU A 71 4.32 -12.40 -11.21
N LEU A 72 4.04 -13.13 -12.27
CA LEU A 72 2.87 -12.91 -13.12
C LEU A 72 1.73 -13.85 -12.71
N ILE A 73 0.61 -13.27 -12.32
CA ILE A 73 -0.60 -14.03 -11.94
C ILE A 73 -1.78 -13.45 -12.70
N GLY A 74 -2.40 -14.27 -13.56
CA GLY A 74 -3.48 -13.80 -14.43
C GLY A 74 -3.08 -12.60 -15.30
N GLY A 75 -1.80 -12.54 -15.72
CA GLY A 75 -1.25 -11.43 -16.50
C GLY A 75 -0.93 -10.16 -15.69
N LYS A 76 -1.05 -10.18 -14.36
CA LYS A 76 -0.78 -9.02 -13.50
C LYS A 76 0.54 -9.20 -12.76
N LEU A 77 1.26 -8.09 -12.58
CA LEU A 77 2.49 -8.05 -11.78
C LEU A 77 2.11 -8.03 -10.31
N VAL A 78 2.52 -9.06 -9.60
CA VAL A 78 2.13 -9.28 -8.22
C VAL A 78 3.37 -9.55 -7.38
N VAL A 79 3.40 -9.03 -6.16
CA VAL A 79 4.50 -9.24 -5.23
C VAL A 79 4.81 -10.73 -5.04
N ASN A 80 6.08 -11.09 -5.12
CA ASN A 80 6.49 -12.48 -4.95
C ASN A 80 6.39 -12.94 -3.48
N ILE A 81 6.44 -14.26 -3.28
CA ILE A 81 6.26 -14.87 -1.95
C ILE A 81 7.35 -14.45 -0.93
N GLU A 82 8.58 -14.23 -1.37
CA GLU A 82 9.67 -13.81 -0.46
C GLU A 82 9.46 -12.39 0.03
N ARG A 83 9.03 -11.48 -0.85
CA ARG A 83 8.69 -10.12 -0.48
C ARG A 83 7.46 -10.07 0.42
N LEU A 84 6.45 -10.92 0.19
CA LEU A 84 5.33 -11.07 1.11
C LEU A 84 5.79 -11.41 2.53
N ARG A 85 6.69 -12.39 2.68
CA ARG A 85 7.20 -12.77 4.01
C ARG A 85 7.84 -11.58 4.72
N LEU A 86 8.65 -10.81 4.00
CA LEU A 86 9.26 -9.59 4.55
C LEU A 86 8.21 -8.53 4.93
N GLU A 87 7.15 -8.38 4.14
CA GLU A 87 6.05 -7.46 4.44
C GLU A 87 5.28 -7.88 5.68
N LEU A 88 4.93 -9.16 5.82
CA LEU A 88 4.28 -9.68 7.02
C LEU A 88 5.14 -9.47 8.28
N LEU A 89 6.45 -9.73 8.18
CA LEU A 89 7.39 -9.47 9.27
C LEU A 89 7.46 -7.98 9.61
N ALA A 90 7.50 -7.10 8.60
CA ALA A 90 7.53 -5.66 8.80
C ALA A 90 6.21 -5.09 9.36
N TRP A 91 5.06 -5.66 8.98
CA TRP A 91 3.75 -5.30 9.52
C TRP A 91 3.64 -5.70 10.99
N LEU A 92 4.05 -6.92 11.34
CA LEU A 92 4.12 -7.37 12.73
C LEU A 92 5.05 -6.45 13.55
N GLY A 93 6.24 -6.13 13.00
CA GLY A 93 7.18 -5.22 13.64
C GLY A 93 6.61 -3.81 13.85
N ARG A 94 5.92 -3.25 12.85
CA ARG A 94 5.23 -1.95 12.97
C ARG A 94 4.13 -1.99 14.02
N GLY A 95 3.28 -3.01 14.02
CA GLY A 95 2.23 -3.15 15.03
C GLY A 95 2.78 -3.20 16.46
N VAL A 96 3.92 -3.86 16.67
CA VAL A 96 4.61 -3.87 17.98
C VAL A 96 5.15 -2.48 18.34
N ILE A 97 5.76 -1.77 17.38
CA ILE A 97 6.28 -0.40 17.59
C ILE A 97 5.13 0.58 17.85
N ASP A 98 4.04 0.49 17.09
CA ASP A 98 2.86 1.34 17.22
C ASP A 98 2.19 1.11 18.58
N LEU A 99 2.03 -0.14 19.02
CA LEU A 99 1.53 -0.46 20.36
C LEU A 99 2.46 0.08 21.46
N ALA A 100 3.78 -0.04 21.27
CA ALA A 100 4.75 0.53 22.21
C ALA A 100 4.67 2.07 22.25
N ALA A 101 4.49 2.73 21.10
CA ALA A 101 4.34 4.17 21.00
C ALA A 101 3.01 4.66 21.59
N LEU A 102 1.91 3.94 21.35
CA LEU A 102 0.59 4.23 21.93
C LEU A 102 0.54 3.96 23.44
N GLY A 103 1.38 3.05 23.93
CA GLY A 103 1.56 2.79 25.36
C GLY A 103 2.45 3.82 26.07
N GLN A 104 3.12 4.71 25.36
CA GLN A 104 3.84 5.84 25.95
C GLN A 104 2.87 6.99 26.20
N ALA A 105 2.85 7.50 27.43
CA ALA A 105 2.09 8.71 27.76
C ALA A 105 2.53 9.86 26.85
N LEU A 106 1.57 10.58 26.27
CA LEU A 106 1.83 11.81 25.52
C LEU A 106 2.77 12.70 26.36
N PRO A 107 3.85 13.26 25.78
CA PRO A 107 4.72 14.17 26.51
C PRO A 107 3.86 15.28 27.11
N HIS A 108 3.82 15.34 28.45
CA HIS A 108 3.08 16.35 29.20
C HIS A 108 3.55 17.74 28.74
N GLY A 109 2.74 18.44 27.95
CA GLY A 109 3.16 19.73 27.39
C GLY A 109 2.20 20.44 26.44
N VAL A 110 1.19 19.77 25.87
CA VAL A 110 0.14 20.48 25.12
C VAL A 110 -0.97 20.84 26.10
N LYS A 111 -0.90 22.06 26.64
CA LYS A 111 -2.07 22.69 27.27
C LYS A 111 -3.14 22.81 26.19
N ASP A 112 -4.27 22.12 26.38
CA ASP A 112 -5.50 22.45 25.67
C ASP A 112 -5.86 23.91 26.00
N SER A 113 -5.52 24.81 25.09
CA SER A 113 -6.11 26.13 25.02
C SER A 113 -7.39 26.02 24.20
N SER A 114 -8.46 25.63 24.88
CA SER A 114 -9.83 25.75 24.39
C SER A 114 -10.65 26.40 25.50
N GLU A 115 -10.80 27.72 25.38
CA GLU A 115 -11.86 28.52 26.04
C GLU A 115 -13.26 28.06 25.59
#